data_AF-A0AAJ2UT28-F1
#
_entry.id   AF-A0AAJ2UT28-F1
#
_cell.length_a   1.000
_cell.length_b   1.000
_cell.length_c   1.000
_cell.angle_alpha   90.00
_cell.angle_beta   90.00
_cell.angle_gamma   90.00
#
_symmetry.space_group_name_H-M   'P 1'
#
loop_
_entity.id
_entity.type
_entity.pdbx_description
1 polymer ?
#
loop_
_entity_poly.entity_id
_entity_poly.type
_entity_poly.pdbx_seq_one_letter_code
_entity_poly.pdbx_strand_id
1 'polypeptide(L)' 'MTTTSARITAVDTYDIRFPTSRELDGSDAMNPDPDYSAAYVVLRTDAGDGLEGHGFTFTIGRGNDV' A
#
# COMPACT_ATOMS: atom_id res chain seq x y z
N MET A 1 -15.79 -9.36 31.28
CA MET A 1 -15.09 -10.07 30.21
C MET A 1 -14.03 -9.12 29.68
N THR A 2 -12.77 -9.34 30.04
CA THR A 2 -11.67 -8.48 29.61
C THR A 2 -11.46 -8.75 28.13
N THR A 3 -11.76 -7.78 27.27
CA THR A 3 -11.36 -7.85 25.86
C THR A 3 -9.85 -7.73 25.81
N THR A 4 -9.16 -8.85 25.62
CA THR A 4 -7.74 -8.81 25.25
C THR A 4 -7.67 -8.13 23.89
N SER A 5 -7.10 -6.92 23.85
CA SER A 5 -6.87 -6.21 22.59
C SER A 5 -5.95 -7.05 21.71
N ALA A 6 -6.28 -7.16 20.42
CA ALA A 6 -5.39 -7.74 19.43
C ALA A 6 -4.05 -6.98 19.44
N ARG A 7 -2.94 -7.72 19.30
CA ARG A 7 -1.60 -7.15 19.20
C ARG A 7 -1.10 -7.25 17.77
N ILE A 8 -0.53 -6.16 17.26
CA ILE A 8 0.17 -6.18 15.97
C ILE A 8 1.43 -7.02 16.11
N THR A 9 1.61 -7.99 15.22
CA THR A 9 2.71 -8.96 15.24
C THR A 9 3.68 -8.81 14.08
N ALA A 10 3.22 -8.28 12.94
CA ALA A 10 4.07 -8.05 11.77
C ALA A 10 3.57 -6.86 10.93
N VAL A 11 4.47 -6.38 10.08
CA VAL A 11 4.22 -5.35 9.07
C VAL A 11 4.75 -5.90 7.76
N ASP A 12 3.85 -6.27 6.85
CA ASP A 12 4.23 -6.68 5.50
C ASP A 12 4.13 -5.47 4.58
N THR A 13 5.16 -5.23 3.76
CA THR A 13 5.17 -4.17 2.75
C THR A 13 5.23 -4.74 1.34
N TYR A 14 4.61 -4.04 0.40
CA TYR A 14 4.59 -4.44 -1.00
C TYR A 14 4.80 -3.21 -1.90
N ASP A 15 5.75 -3.33 -2.83
CA ASP A 15 5.93 -2.38 -3.93
C ASP A 15 5.01 -2.78 -5.09
N ILE A 16 3.90 -2.04 -5.25
CA ILE A 16 2.90 -2.30 -6.28
C ILE A 16 2.92 -1.14 -7.28
N ARG A 17 3.03 -1.46 -8.57
CA ARG A 17 3.04 -0.47 -9.66
C ARG A 17 2.12 -0.88 -10.79
N PHE A 18 1.30 0.05 -11.26
CA PHE A 18 0.41 -0.12 -12.41
C PHE A 18 0.95 0.68 -13.60
N PRO A 19 1.02 0.11 -14.82
CA PRO A 19 1.65 0.75 -15.97
C PRO A 19 0.71 1.76 -16.64
N THR A 20 0.19 2.73 -15.88
CA THR A 20 -0.72 3.79 -16.36
C THR A 20 -0.07 4.71 -17.39
N SER A 21 1.26 4.82 -17.38
CA SER A 21 2.03 5.58 -18.37
C SER A 21 1.84 5.08 -19.81
N ARG A 22 1.40 3.83 -20.02
CA ARG A 22 1.16 3.28 -21.37
C ARG A 22 0.07 4.02 -22.14
N GLU A 23 -0.95 4.49 -21.43
CA GLU A 23 -2.09 5.23 -21.99
C GLU A 23 -2.10 6.70 -21.52
N LEU A 24 -1.08 7.11 -20.76
CA LEU A 24 -0.91 8.44 -20.16
C LEU A 24 -2.05 8.82 -19.19
N ASP A 25 -2.64 7.81 -18.53
CA ASP A 25 -3.68 8.02 -17.53
C ASP A 25 -3.11 8.78 -16.32
N GLY A 26 -3.73 9.91 -15.98
CA GLY A 26 -3.29 10.75 -14.86
C GLY A 26 -2.14 11.70 -15.20
N SER A 27 -1.71 11.77 -16.46
CA SER A 27 -0.71 12.73 -16.90
C SER A 27 -1.15 14.19 -16.70
N ASP A 28 -0.20 15.05 -16.35
CA ASP A 28 -0.40 16.48 -16.21
C ASP A 28 0.84 17.26 -16.67
N ALA A 29 0.82 18.59 -16.54
CA ALA A 29 1.92 19.46 -16.99
C ALA A 29 3.25 19.23 -16.23
N MET A 30 3.20 18.72 -15.01
CA MET A 30 4.34 18.44 -14.14
C MET A 30 4.74 16.96 -14.16
N ASN A 31 3.76 16.06 -14.31
CA ASN A 31 3.93 14.61 -14.27
C ASN A 31 3.45 14.01 -15.60
N PRO A 32 4.28 14.01 -16.66
CA PRO A 32 3.83 13.65 -18.01
C PRO A 32 3.58 12.15 -18.21
N ASP A 33 4.24 11.28 -17.45
CA ASP A 33 4.23 9.82 -17.62
C ASP A 33 4.12 9.05 -16.28
N PRO A 34 3.06 9.26 -15.46
CA PRO A 34 2.96 8.64 -14.16
C PRO A 34 2.64 7.14 -14.26
N ASP A 35 3.32 6.34 -13.43
CA ASP A 35 2.93 4.96 -13.15
C ASP A 35 2.32 4.90 -11.75
N TYR A 36 0.99 4.95 -11.66
CA TYR A 36 0.30 4.92 -10.38
C TYR A 36 0.73 3.70 -9.57
N SER A 37 1.18 3.96 -8.36
CA SER A 37 1.86 2.98 -7.52
C SER A 37 1.39 3.10 -6.08
N ALA A 38 1.57 2.01 -5.33
CA ALA A 38 1.22 1.92 -3.94
C ALA A 38 2.38 1.31 -3.16
N ALA A 39 2.88 2.04 -2.16
CA ALA A 39 3.64 1.47 -1.05
C ALA A 39 2.60 0.88 -0.09
N TYR A 40 2.24 -0.39 -0.32
CA TYR A 40 1.12 -1.05 0.36
C TYR A 40 1.59 -1.72 1.65
N VAL A 41 0.78 -1.66 2.71
CA VAL A 41 1.08 -2.24 4.01
C VAL A 41 -0.05 -3.13 4.52
N VAL A 42 0.32 -4.27 5.10
CA VAL A 42 -0.56 -5.12 5.91
C VAL A 42 -0.02 -5.20 7.33
N LEU A 43 -0.82 -4.79 8.30
CA LEU A 43 -0.57 -5.00 9.73
C LEU A 43 -1.20 -6.33 10.15
N ARG A 44 -0.37 -7.32 10.43
CA ARG A 44 -0.83 -8.62 10.94
C ARG A 44 -1.09 -8.53 12.44
N THR A 45 -2.11 -9.23 12.92
CA THR A 45 -2.37 -9.35 14.36
C THR A 45 -2.35 -10.80 14.82
N ASP A 46 -2.26 -11.02 16.12
CA ASP A 46 -2.43 -12.35 16.75
C ASP A 46 -3.88 -12.70 17.08
N ALA A 47 -4.86 -11.92 16.60
CA ALA A 47 -6.26 -12.22 16.82
C ALA A 47 -6.65 -13.53 16.11
N GLY A 48 -7.28 -14.44 16.85
CA GLY A 48 -7.64 -15.78 16.34
C GLY A 48 -8.73 -15.81 15.27
N ASP A 49 -9.32 -14.65 14.94
CA ASP A 49 -10.31 -14.46 13.88
C ASP A 49 -9.69 -13.95 12.56
N GLY A 50 -8.37 -13.74 12.51
CA GLY A 50 -7.66 -13.27 11.33
C GLY A 50 -7.78 -11.75 11.09
N LEU A 51 -7.99 -10.95 12.15
CA LEU A 51 -8.03 -9.49 12.03
C LEU A 51 -6.71 -8.92 11.47
N GLU A 52 -6.82 -8.11 10.42
CA GLU A 52 -5.70 -7.44 9.76
C GLU A 52 -6.03 -5.98 9.44
N GLY A 53 -4.99 -5.14 9.41
CA GLY A 53 -5.10 -3.74 8.99
C GLY A 53 -4.45 -3.53 7.63
N HIS A 54 -5.12 -2.82 6.73
CA HIS A 54 -4.64 -2.55 5.38
C HIS A 54 -4.51 -1.05 5.13
N GLY A 55 -3.46 -0.64 4.43
CA GLY A 55 -3.24 0.75 4.04
C GLY A 55 -2.23 0.89 2.91
N PHE A 56 -2.12 2.08 2.34
CA PHE A 56 -1.07 2.39 1.37
C PHE A 56 -0.79 3.88 1.28
N THR A 57 0.39 4.22 0.77
CA THR A 57 0.71 5.56 0.27
C THR A 57 0.69 5.55 -1.25
N PHE A 58 0.00 6.51 -1.85
CA PHE A 58 0.00 6.70 -3.30
C PHE A 58 1.29 7.37 -3.77
N THR A 59 1.87 6.82 -4.84
CA THR A 59 3.00 7.43 -5.56
C THR A 59 2.79 7.25 -7.08
N ILE A 60 3.67 7.83 -7.89
CA ILE A 60 3.56 7.83 -9.36
C ILE A 60 4.74 7.13 -10.05
N GLY A 61 5.31 6.10 -9.42
CA GLY A 61 6.27 5.19 -10.05
C GLY A 61 7.61 5.15 -9.32
N ARG A 62 8.61 5.89 -9.83
CA ARG A 62 9.94 5.94 -9.19
C ARG A 62 9.84 6.43 -7.74
N GLY A 63 10.59 5.79 -6.84
CA GLY A 63 10.59 6.11 -5.42
C GLY A 63 9.50 5.39 -4.60
N ASN A 64 8.77 4.44 -5.19
CA ASN A 64 7.83 3.56 -4.48
C ASN A 64 8.50 2.40 -3.71
N ASP A 65 9.81 2.22 -3.89
CA ASP A 65 10.55 1.09 -3.34
C ASP A 65 10.41 1.04 -1.79
N VAL A 66 10.03 -0.12 -1.25
CA VAL A 66 9.81 -0.39 0.19
C VAL A 66 10.38 -1.74 0.63
#